data_AF-W9YFX7-F1
#
_entry.id   AF-W9YFX7-F1
#
_cell.length_a   1.000
_cell.length_b   1.000
_cell.length_c   1.000
_cell.angle_alpha   90.00
_cell.angle_beta   90.00
_cell.angle_gamma   90.00
#
_symmetry.space_group_name_H-M   'P 1'
#
loop_
_entity.id
_entity.type
_entity.pdbx_description
1 polymer ?
#
loop_
_entity_poly.entity_id
_entity_poly.type
_entity_poly.pdbx_seq_one_letter_code
_entity_poly.pdbx_strand_id
1 'polypeptide(L)'
;MRPDAPREPYAGPENGPEPPFPIRLFGPVIKGFGRGSKELGIPTANIPPEGLASYPSLESGVYYGWVGLSLSPSPDTPSSSNEVYPSVLSIGYNPFYKNTVRSVEIHILHDFSHDFYGAALNLLMLGFIRPEYDYVSLDALIEDIKTDCDVARRSLQRPAYAKFKEEPWLKDFEWMKTTDTANVEKAILNKE
;
A
#
# COMPACT_ATOMS: atom_id res chain seq x y z
N MET A 1 13.86 -15.81 6.76
CA MET A 1 15.04 -15.82 5.86
C MET A 1 14.62 -15.81 4.40
N ARG A 2 15.22 -14.93 3.59
CA ARG A 2 15.05 -14.83 2.13
C ARG A 2 15.42 -16.16 1.43
N PRO A 3 14.58 -16.70 0.52
CA PRO A 3 14.90 -17.92 -0.24
C PRO A 3 15.89 -17.64 -1.39
N ASP A 4 16.73 -18.62 -1.73
CA ASP A 4 17.69 -18.54 -2.86
C ASP A 4 17.07 -18.90 -4.22
N ALA A 5 15.82 -19.35 -4.26
CA ALA A 5 15.14 -19.75 -5.48
C ALA A 5 14.68 -18.52 -6.30
N PRO A 6 14.64 -18.63 -7.64
CA PRO A 6 14.03 -17.61 -8.48
C PRO A 6 12.59 -17.32 -8.05
N ARG A 7 12.22 -16.05 -8.03
CA ARG A 7 10.87 -15.61 -7.68
C ARG A 7 9.95 -15.70 -8.88
N GLU A 8 8.72 -16.18 -8.66
CA GLU A 8 7.68 -16.21 -9.70
C GLU A 8 7.41 -14.79 -10.24
N PRO A 9 7.27 -14.61 -11.56
CA PRO A 9 7.08 -13.29 -12.16
C PRO A 9 5.66 -12.72 -11.99
N TYR A 10 4.71 -13.55 -11.54
CA TYR A 10 3.32 -13.20 -11.26
C TYR A 10 2.91 -13.75 -9.89
N ALA A 11 1.94 -13.11 -9.26
CA ALA A 11 1.36 -13.54 -7.99
C ALA A 11 -0.16 -13.73 -8.12
N GLY A 12 -0.71 -14.75 -7.47
CA GLY A 12 -2.14 -15.06 -7.52
C GLY A 12 -2.62 -15.76 -8.80
N PRO A 13 -3.82 -16.37 -8.76
CA PRO A 13 -4.29 -17.28 -9.81
C PRO A 13 -4.65 -16.56 -11.12
N GLU A 14 -4.55 -17.28 -12.23
CA GLU A 14 -4.76 -16.69 -13.57
C GLU A 14 -6.19 -16.18 -13.78
N ASN A 15 -7.17 -16.81 -13.12
CA ASN A 15 -8.59 -16.48 -13.26
C ASN A 15 -9.03 -15.26 -12.43
N GLY A 16 -8.13 -14.64 -11.66
CA GLY A 16 -8.41 -13.44 -10.86
C GLY A 16 -8.19 -13.64 -9.36
N PRO A 17 -8.49 -12.62 -8.54
CA PRO A 17 -8.37 -12.72 -7.08
C PRO A 17 -9.28 -13.81 -6.51
N GLU A 18 -8.76 -14.56 -5.52
CA GLU A 18 -9.50 -15.55 -4.74
C GLU A 18 -9.71 -15.06 -3.31
N PRO A 19 -10.72 -15.58 -2.57
CA PRO A 19 -10.94 -15.22 -1.18
C PRO A 19 -9.64 -15.33 -0.34
N PRO A 20 -9.34 -14.32 0.49
CA PRO A 20 -10.23 -13.24 0.92
C PRO A 20 -10.25 -12.01 0.01
N PHE A 21 -9.53 -12.00 -1.12
CA PHE A 21 -9.49 -10.86 -2.04
C PHE A 21 -10.74 -10.80 -2.93
N PRO A 22 -11.18 -9.60 -3.37
CA PRO A 22 -10.57 -8.30 -3.12
C PRO A 22 -10.86 -7.74 -1.71
N ILE A 23 -9.87 -7.08 -1.10
CA ILE A 23 -9.99 -6.45 0.22
C ILE A 23 -9.93 -4.93 0.07
N ARG A 24 -10.82 -4.23 0.79
CA ARG A 24 -10.92 -2.76 0.78
C ARG A 24 -10.38 -2.20 2.08
N LEU A 25 -9.36 -1.35 1.98
CA LEU A 25 -8.81 -0.57 3.08
C LEU A 25 -8.77 0.90 2.63
N PHE A 26 -8.91 1.84 3.55
CA PHE A 26 -8.88 3.26 3.20
C PHE A 26 -8.43 4.10 4.39
N GLY A 27 -8.05 5.33 4.11
CA GLY A 27 -7.75 6.31 5.13
C GLY A 27 -6.93 7.47 4.58
N PRO A 28 -6.76 8.54 5.37
CA PRO A 28 -5.87 9.62 4.99
C PRO A 28 -4.43 9.12 4.97
N VAL A 29 -3.63 9.64 4.04
CA VAL A 29 -2.19 9.35 4.02
C VAL A 29 -1.53 9.99 5.24
N ILE A 30 -0.94 9.16 6.10
CA ILE A 30 -0.27 9.61 7.33
C ILE A 30 1.25 9.45 7.22
N LYS A 31 1.98 10.15 8.09
CA LYS A 31 3.42 9.94 8.24
C LYS A 31 3.69 8.59 8.88
N GLY A 32 4.66 7.87 8.31
CA GLY A 32 5.24 6.69 8.95
C GLY A 32 6.36 7.08 9.94
N PHE A 33 7.06 6.07 10.46
CA PHE A 33 8.11 6.24 11.47
C PHE A 33 9.51 6.49 10.90
N GLY A 34 9.59 7.14 9.74
CA GLY A 34 10.87 7.65 9.20
C GLY A 34 11.92 6.59 8.83
N ARG A 35 11.51 5.41 8.31
CA ARG A 35 12.44 4.31 7.98
C ARG A 35 13.29 4.51 6.70
N GLY A 36 13.38 5.73 6.17
CA GLY A 36 14.26 6.04 5.03
C GLY A 36 13.83 5.44 3.68
N SER A 37 12.61 4.91 3.53
CA SER A 37 12.13 4.31 2.26
C SER A 37 12.22 5.28 1.07
N LYS A 38 12.06 6.58 1.32
CA LYS A 38 12.30 7.66 0.34
C LYS A 38 13.76 7.74 -0.12
N GLU A 39 14.73 7.54 0.78
CA GLU A 39 16.17 7.51 0.46
C GLU A 39 16.54 6.27 -0.36
N LEU A 40 15.77 5.18 -0.22
CA LEU A 40 15.91 3.97 -1.02
C LEU A 40 15.26 4.08 -2.41
N GLY A 41 14.60 5.20 -2.71
CA GLY A 41 13.85 5.40 -3.96
C GLY A 41 12.50 4.67 -4.01
N ILE A 42 11.96 4.27 -2.86
CA ILE A 42 10.73 3.48 -2.74
C ILE A 42 9.81 4.14 -1.71
N PRO A 43 9.31 5.36 -1.94
CA PRO A 43 8.49 6.08 -0.97
C PRO A 43 7.20 5.32 -0.67
N THR A 44 6.86 5.20 0.62
CA THR A 44 5.65 4.50 1.08
C THR A 44 4.65 5.46 1.74
N ALA A 45 3.42 5.45 1.25
CA ALA A 45 2.28 6.09 1.89
C ALA A 45 1.74 5.17 2.98
N ASN A 46 1.52 5.70 4.19
CA ASN A 46 0.94 4.93 5.29
C ASN A 46 -0.54 5.28 5.41
N ILE A 47 -1.38 4.30 5.79
CA ILE A 47 -2.78 4.54 6.17
C ILE A 47 -3.05 3.99 7.58
N PRO A 48 -4.09 4.46 8.27
CA PRO A 48 -4.46 3.96 9.59
C PRO A 48 -4.78 2.45 9.55
N PRO A 49 -4.29 1.64 10.50
CA PRO A 49 -4.39 0.18 10.46
C PRO A 49 -5.75 -0.36 10.92
N GLU A 50 -6.68 0.49 11.36
CA GLU A 50 -7.97 0.10 11.93
C GLU A 50 -8.78 -0.80 10.99
N GLY A 51 -8.68 -0.59 9.67
CA GLY A 51 -9.32 -1.44 8.67
C GLY A 51 -8.82 -2.90 8.67
N LEU A 52 -7.61 -3.17 9.16
CA LEU A 52 -7.08 -4.54 9.27
C LEU A 52 -7.79 -5.37 10.34
N ALA A 53 -8.47 -4.74 11.31
CA ALA A 53 -9.17 -5.46 12.37
C ALA A 53 -10.31 -6.35 11.81
N SER A 54 -10.87 -5.99 10.65
CA SER A 54 -11.86 -6.79 9.93
C SER A 54 -11.27 -8.03 9.25
N TYR A 55 -9.94 -8.15 9.19
CA TYR A 55 -9.22 -9.22 8.49
C TYR A 55 -8.11 -9.81 9.37
N PRO A 56 -8.47 -10.41 10.53
CA PRO A 56 -7.49 -10.89 11.52
C PRO A 56 -6.61 -12.04 10.99
N SER A 57 -7.07 -12.76 9.97
CA SER A 57 -6.34 -13.85 9.33
C SER A 57 -5.37 -13.40 8.22
N LEU A 58 -5.33 -12.11 7.86
CA LEU A 58 -4.33 -11.63 6.91
C LEU A 58 -2.93 -11.80 7.50
N GLU A 59 -2.06 -12.49 6.79
CA GLU A 59 -0.67 -12.68 7.18
C GLU A 59 0.13 -11.39 7.06
N SER A 60 1.26 -11.29 7.77
CA SER A 60 2.24 -10.25 7.48
C SER A 60 2.99 -10.59 6.20
N GLY A 61 3.24 -9.59 5.36
CA GLY A 61 3.93 -9.78 4.10
C GLY A 61 3.61 -8.71 3.07
N VAL A 62 3.97 -9.03 1.83
CA VAL A 62 3.84 -8.13 0.68
C VAL A 62 2.64 -8.52 -0.15
N TYR A 63 1.86 -7.52 -0.52
CA TYR A 63 0.62 -7.64 -1.30
C TYR A 63 0.65 -6.65 -2.48
N TYR A 64 -0.31 -6.80 -3.39
CA TYR A 64 -0.49 -5.88 -4.51
C TYR A 64 -1.95 -5.51 -4.73
N GLY A 65 -2.17 -4.38 -5.39
CA GLY A 65 -3.53 -3.89 -5.61
C GLY A 65 -3.59 -2.58 -6.38
N TRP A 66 -4.81 -2.06 -6.51
CA TRP A 66 -5.07 -0.73 -7.05
C TRP A 66 -5.27 0.27 -5.92
N VAL A 67 -4.72 1.47 -6.10
CA VAL A 67 -4.90 2.61 -5.20
C VAL A 67 -5.63 3.72 -5.92
N GLY A 68 -6.77 4.11 -5.39
CA GLY A 68 -7.39 5.38 -5.70
C GLY A 68 -6.83 6.48 -4.81
N LEU A 69 -6.40 7.58 -5.41
CA LEU A 69 -5.81 8.71 -4.71
C LEU A 69 -6.51 10.01 -5.11
N SER A 70 -7.01 10.73 -4.11
CA SER A 70 -7.53 12.10 -4.28
C SER A 70 -6.45 13.10 -3.88
N LEU A 71 -5.90 13.78 -4.87
CA LEU A 71 -4.89 14.82 -4.65
C LEU A 71 -5.55 16.19 -4.67
N SER A 72 -5.23 16.99 -3.65
CA SER A 72 -5.53 18.42 -3.64
C SER A 72 -4.61 19.16 -4.62
N PRO A 73 -5.00 20.37 -5.06
CA PRO A 73 -4.13 21.20 -5.88
C PRO A 73 -2.76 21.41 -5.24
N SER A 74 -1.72 21.34 -6.06
CA SER A 74 -0.32 21.63 -5.69
C SER A 74 0.29 22.61 -6.71
N PRO A 75 1.50 23.16 -6.46
CA PRO A 75 2.19 24.02 -7.43
C PRO A 75 2.34 23.40 -8.83
N ASP A 76 2.44 22.07 -8.92
CA ASP A 76 2.57 21.34 -10.18
C ASP A 76 1.23 20.83 -10.74
N THR A 77 0.22 20.67 -9.87
CA THR A 77 -1.11 20.16 -10.22
C THR A 77 -2.18 21.17 -9.81
N PRO A 78 -2.53 22.14 -10.68
CA PRO A 78 -3.40 23.26 -10.30
C PRO A 78 -4.85 22.86 -10.03
N SER A 79 -5.26 21.65 -10.39
CA SER A 79 -6.58 21.09 -10.13
C SER A 79 -6.49 19.86 -9.24
N SER A 80 -7.54 19.62 -8.46
CA SER A 80 -7.70 18.33 -7.79
C SER A 80 -7.80 17.19 -8.81
N SER A 81 -7.27 16.02 -8.47
CA SER A 81 -7.31 14.84 -9.33
C SER A 81 -7.68 13.60 -8.53
N ASN A 82 -8.56 12.77 -9.09
CA ASN A 82 -8.92 11.47 -8.55
C ASN A 82 -8.45 10.39 -9.52
N GLU A 83 -7.27 9.85 -9.25
CA GLU A 83 -6.58 8.93 -10.15
C GLU A 83 -6.39 7.56 -9.50
N VAL A 84 -6.27 6.53 -10.35
CA VAL A 84 -6.09 5.15 -9.92
C VAL A 84 -4.76 4.62 -10.42
N TYR A 85 -3.93 4.16 -9.48
CA TYR A 85 -2.56 3.73 -9.70
C TYR A 85 -2.34 2.29 -9.26
N PRO A 86 -1.46 1.53 -9.94
CA PRO A 86 -1.02 0.24 -9.44
C PRO A 86 -0.14 0.43 -8.20
N SER A 87 -0.17 -0.53 -7.28
CA SER A 87 0.56 -0.46 -6.02
C SER A 87 1.10 -1.81 -5.57
N VAL A 88 2.17 -1.75 -4.80
CA VAL A 88 2.65 -2.82 -3.93
C VAL A 88 2.57 -2.32 -2.49
N LEU A 89 2.27 -3.19 -1.54
CA LEU A 89 2.19 -2.79 -0.15
C LEU A 89 2.76 -3.85 0.79
N SER A 90 3.23 -3.41 1.94
CA SER A 90 3.60 -4.25 3.05
C SER A 90 2.56 -4.13 4.16
N ILE A 91 2.17 -5.27 4.73
CA ILE A 91 1.44 -5.32 5.99
C ILE A 91 2.32 -6.05 6.99
N GLY A 92 2.70 -5.37 8.07
CA GLY A 92 3.60 -5.91 9.07
C GLY A 92 3.38 -5.32 10.45
N TYR A 93 3.98 -5.90 11.47
CA TYR A 93 3.93 -5.35 12.82
C TYR A 93 4.94 -4.21 12.97
N ASN A 94 4.58 -3.21 13.78
CA ASN A 94 5.48 -2.13 14.10
C ASN A 94 6.31 -2.43 15.36
N PRO A 95 7.64 -2.65 15.23
CA PRO A 95 8.58 -2.76 16.35
C PRO A 95 8.46 -1.69 17.43
N PHE A 96 8.15 -0.44 17.06
CA PHE A 96 8.06 0.67 18.01
C PHE A 96 6.89 0.53 18.99
N TYR A 97 5.81 -0.17 18.60
CA TYR A 97 4.67 -0.46 19.47
C TYR A 97 4.72 -1.88 20.03
N LYS A 98 5.92 -2.37 20.35
CA LYS A 98 6.14 -3.73 20.89
C LYS A 98 5.51 -4.81 20.01
N ASN A 99 5.42 -4.58 18.70
CA ASN A 99 4.75 -5.45 17.72
C ASN A 99 3.28 -5.76 18.04
N THR A 100 2.56 -4.85 18.70
CA THR A 100 1.14 -5.05 19.01
C THR A 100 0.21 -4.46 17.95
N VAL A 101 0.70 -3.50 17.17
CA VAL A 101 -0.06 -2.79 16.13
C VAL A 101 0.52 -3.12 14.76
N ARG A 102 -0.36 -3.53 13.83
CA ARG A 102 -0.01 -3.72 12.41
C ARG A 102 0.06 -2.36 11.70
N SER A 103 0.80 -2.31 10.61
CA SER A 103 0.96 -1.15 9.74
C SER A 103 0.62 -1.55 8.30
N VAL A 104 0.17 -0.57 7.50
CA VAL A 104 -0.06 -0.74 6.06
C VAL A 104 0.78 0.32 5.34
N GLU A 105 1.85 -0.13 4.69
CA GLU A 105 2.80 0.72 3.98
C GLU A 105 2.66 0.48 2.48
N ILE A 106 2.22 1.48 1.73
CA ILE A 106 1.82 1.37 0.33
C ILE A 106 2.81 2.12 -0.55
N HIS A 107 3.51 1.41 -1.42
CA HIS A 107 4.29 2.03 -2.49
C HIS A 107 3.43 2.08 -3.75
N ILE A 108 3.02 3.29 -4.12
CA ILE A 108 2.29 3.56 -5.37
C ILE A 108 3.32 3.55 -6.50
N LEU A 109 3.05 2.77 -7.55
CA LEU A 109 3.97 2.58 -8.68
C LEU A 109 3.84 3.71 -9.70
N HIS A 110 4.02 4.94 -9.20
CA HIS A 110 3.95 6.20 -9.94
C HIS A 110 4.89 7.22 -9.30
N ASP A 111 5.53 8.04 -10.13
CA ASP A 111 6.46 9.07 -9.68
C ASP A 111 5.70 10.36 -9.32
N PHE A 112 5.72 10.74 -8.05
CA PHE A 112 5.14 12.00 -7.57
C PHE A 112 6.24 13.02 -7.31
N SER A 113 6.03 14.28 -7.70
CA SER A 113 6.99 15.37 -7.46
C SER A 113 6.98 15.90 -6.02
N HIS A 114 5.90 15.63 -5.27
CA HIS A 114 5.69 16.15 -3.92
C HIS A 114 5.01 15.11 -3.02
N ASP A 115 5.19 15.26 -1.70
CA ASP A 115 4.49 14.45 -0.72
C ASP A 115 3.01 14.84 -0.66
N PHE A 116 2.15 13.87 -0.36
CA PHE A 116 0.68 14.04 -0.35
C PHE A 116 0.06 13.59 0.98
N TYR A 117 0.70 13.94 2.10
CA TYR A 117 0.14 13.70 3.43
C TYR A 117 -1.24 14.35 3.59
N GLY A 118 -2.16 13.64 4.25
CA GLY A 118 -3.56 14.02 4.39
C GLY A 118 -4.41 13.76 3.16
N ALA A 119 -3.84 13.32 2.02
CA ALA A 119 -4.63 12.93 0.85
C ALA A 119 -5.52 11.73 1.16
N ALA A 120 -6.70 11.68 0.52
CA ALA A 120 -7.60 10.55 0.67
C ALA A 120 -7.13 9.37 -0.20
N LEU A 121 -6.99 8.19 0.42
CA LEU A 121 -6.48 6.99 -0.24
C LEU A 121 -7.45 5.81 -0.03
N ASN A 122 -7.86 5.19 -1.14
CA ASN A 122 -8.62 3.94 -1.17
C ASN A 122 -7.73 2.84 -1.76
N LEU A 123 -7.49 1.78 -0.99
CA LEU A 123 -6.71 0.62 -1.39
C LEU A 123 -7.64 -0.57 -1.66
N LEU A 124 -7.56 -1.11 -2.88
CA LEU A 124 -8.16 -2.38 -3.27
C LEU A 124 -7.06 -3.43 -3.45
N MET A 125 -6.85 -4.23 -2.41
CA MET A 125 -5.85 -5.30 -2.39
C MET A 125 -6.38 -6.55 -3.10
N LEU A 126 -5.61 -7.08 -4.04
CA LEU A 126 -6.04 -8.16 -4.95
C LEU A 126 -5.28 -9.47 -4.78
N GLY A 127 -4.16 -9.47 -4.05
CA GLY A 127 -3.41 -10.70 -3.85
C GLY A 127 -2.18 -10.51 -2.97
N PHE A 128 -1.69 -11.65 -2.50
CA PHE A 128 -0.45 -11.79 -1.74
C PHE A 128 0.70 -12.14 -2.69
N ILE A 129 1.86 -11.54 -2.48
CA ILE A 129 3.10 -11.82 -3.22
C ILE A 129 3.96 -12.80 -2.42
N ARG A 130 4.28 -12.46 -1.17
CA ARG A 130 5.23 -13.21 -0.34
C ARG A 130 5.14 -12.81 1.14
N PRO A 131 5.59 -13.68 2.07
CA PRO A 131 5.73 -13.30 3.47
C PRO A 131 6.88 -12.30 3.67
N GLU A 132 6.98 -11.76 4.89
CA GLU A 132 8.14 -10.97 5.32
C GLU A 132 9.42 -11.83 5.28
N TYR A 133 10.52 -11.25 4.82
CA TYR A 133 11.83 -11.89 4.78
C TYR A 133 12.81 -11.12 5.65
N ASP A 134 13.69 -11.86 6.31
CA ASP A 134 14.87 -11.31 6.96
C ASP A 134 15.97 -11.09 5.92
N TYR A 135 16.59 -9.92 5.97
CA TYR A 135 17.67 -9.53 5.07
C TYR A 135 18.97 -9.34 5.84
N VAL A 136 20.04 -9.88 5.26
CA VAL A 136 21.42 -9.73 5.78
C VAL A 136 22.10 -8.47 5.24
N SER A 137 21.52 -7.82 4.23
CA SER A 137 22.01 -6.57 3.65
C SER A 137 20.88 -5.69 3.13
N LEU A 138 21.14 -4.38 3.05
CA LEU A 138 20.21 -3.41 2.48
C LEU A 138 19.99 -3.63 0.97
N ASP A 139 21.04 -4.03 0.24
CA ASP A 139 20.94 -4.29 -1.20
C ASP A 139 19.98 -5.45 -1.51
N ALA A 140 20.02 -6.52 -0.72
CA ALA A 140 19.11 -7.65 -0.87
C ALA A 140 17.66 -7.25 -0.62
N LEU A 141 17.42 -6.35 0.34
CA LEU A 141 16.09 -5.79 0.59
C LEU A 141 15.61 -4.97 -0.61
N ILE A 142 16.44 -4.06 -1.13
CA ILE A 142 16.10 -3.23 -2.28
C ILE A 142 15.80 -4.08 -3.52
N GLU A 143 16.60 -5.12 -3.77
CA GLU A 143 16.40 -6.05 -4.89
C GLU A 143 15.05 -6.76 -4.81
N ASP A 144 14.67 -7.25 -3.63
CA ASP A 144 13.39 -7.93 -3.47
C ASP A 144 12.21 -6.97 -3.58
N ILE A 145 12.33 -5.73 -3.09
CA ILE A 145 11.26 -4.74 -3.28
C ILE A 145 11.10 -4.37 -4.76
N LYS A 146 12.19 -4.21 -5.52
CA LYS A 146 12.12 -4.01 -6.98
C LYS A 146 11.42 -5.18 -7.66
N THR A 147 11.75 -6.40 -7.25
CA THR A 147 11.08 -7.61 -7.74
C THR A 147 9.60 -7.61 -7.39
N ASP A 148 9.23 -7.21 -6.17
CA ASP A 148 7.83 -7.09 -5.74
C ASP A 148 7.07 -6.07 -6.60
N CYS A 149 7.68 -4.93 -6.93
CA CYS A 149 7.09 -3.93 -7.82
C CYS A 149 6.83 -4.50 -9.22
N ASP A 150 7.79 -5.24 -9.78
CA ASP A 150 7.65 -5.86 -11.10
C ASP A 150 6.59 -6.95 -11.12
N VAL A 151 6.54 -7.79 -10.08
CA VAL A 151 5.49 -8.80 -9.89
C VAL A 151 4.12 -8.13 -9.80
N ALA A 152 4.00 -7.05 -9.03
CA ALA A 152 2.75 -6.30 -8.90
C ALA A 152 2.29 -5.73 -10.25
N ARG A 153 3.19 -5.06 -11.00
CA ARG A 153 2.88 -4.53 -12.34
C ARG A 153 2.37 -5.62 -13.27
N ARG A 154 3.11 -6.73 -13.37
CA ARG A 154 2.76 -7.86 -14.26
C ARG A 154 1.44 -8.50 -13.85
N SER A 155 1.22 -8.72 -12.55
CA SER A 155 0.02 -9.37 -12.04
C SER A 155 -1.23 -8.51 -12.29
N LEU A 156 -1.14 -7.20 -12.08
CA LEU A 156 -2.24 -6.24 -12.30
C LEU A 156 -2.57 -6.00 -13.77
N GLN A 157 -1.63 -6.24 -14.69
CA GLN A 157 -1.87 -6.14 -16.13
C GLN A 157 -2.68 -7.32 -16.71
N ARG A 158 -2.79 -8.43 -15.98
CA ARG A 158 -3.59 -9.58 -16.44
C ARG A 158 -5.08 -9.19 -16.51
N PRO A 159 -5.84 -9.60 -17.54
CA PRO A 159 -7.23 -9.17 -17.74
C PRO A 159 -8.15 -9.37 -16.52
N ALA A 160 -7.98 -10.48 -15.79
CA ALA A 160 -8.76 -10.79 -14.60
C ALA A 160 -8.53 -9.81 -13.43
N TYR A 161 -7.41 -9.09 -13.42
CA TYR A 161 -7.02 -8.10 -12.40
C TYR A 161 -7.13 -6.66 -12.91
N ALA A 162 -6.82 -6.43 -14.18
CA ALA A 162 -6.83 -5.10 -14.80
C ALA A 162 -8.21 -4.43 -14.74
N LYS A 163 -9.29 -5.23 -14.87
CA LYS A 163 -10.67 -4.75 -14.77
C LYS A 163 -10.98 -4.04 -13.44
N PHE A 164 -10.28 -4.40 -12.35
CA PHE A 164 -10.53 -3.80 -11.04
C PHE A 164 -10.03 -2.36 -10.93
N LYS A 165 -9.23 -1.87 -11.90
CA LYS A 165 -8.86 -0.45 -12.00
C LYS A 165 -10.09 0.45 -12.15
N GLU A 166 -11.15 -0.07 -12.77
CA GLU A 166 -12.40 0.66 -13.03
C GLU A 166 -13.42 0.52 -11.88
N GLU A 167 -13.06 -0.09 -10.75
CA GLU A 167 -13.95 -0.19 -9.59
C GLU A 167 -14.34 1.21 -9.10
N PRO A 168 -15.65 1.58 -9.13
CA PRO A 168 -16.07 2.94 -8.79
C PRO A 168 -15.67 3.37 -7.38
N TRP A 169 -15.63 2.42 -6.45
CA TRP A 169 -15.21 2.66 -5.07
C TRP A 169 -13.78 3.23 -4.95
N LEU A 170 -12.88 2.93 -5.88
CA LEU A 170 -11.54 3.52 -5.88
C LEU A 170 -11.56 5.04 -6.03
N LYS A 171 -12.61 5.62 -6.61
CA LYS A 171 -12.76 7.07 -6.79
C LYS A 171 -13.77 7.70 -5.82
N ASP A 172 -14.34 6.90 -4.92
CA ASP A 172 -15.31 7.34 -3.93
C ASP A 172 -14.62 7.73 -2.61
N PHE A 173 -14.48 9.04 -2.40
CA PHE A 173 -13.84 9.61 -1.20
C PHE A 173 -14.84 10.33 -0.29
N GLU A 174 -16.13 9.96 -0.34
CA GLU A 174 -17.16 10.57 0.51
C GLU A 174 -16.84 10.45 2.01
N TRP A 175 -16.17 9.36 2.42
CA TRP A 175 -15.69 9.16 3.80
C TRP A 175 -14.75 10.27 4.30
N MET A 176 -14.07 10.96 3.39
CA MET A 176 -13.15 12.04 3.73
C MET A 176 -13.89 13.27 4.27
N LYS A 177 -15.15 13.49 3.88
CA LYS A 177 -15.95 14.64 4.34
C LYS A 177 -16.18 14.68 5.84
N THR A 178 -16.13 13.52 6.50
CA THR A 178 -16.32 13.38 7.94
C THR A 178 -15.02 13.03 8.68
N THR A 179 -13.88 13.06 7.99
CA THR A 179 -12.59 12.65 8.55
C THR A 179 -11.78 13.87 9.00
N ASP A 180 -11.44 13.92 10.29
CA ASP A 180 -10.46 14.86 10.83
C ASP A 180 -9.05 14.26 10.70
N THR A 181 -8.33 14.63 9.64
CA THR A 181 -7.01 14.09 9.33
C THR A 181 -5.96 14.43 10.39
N ALA A 182 -6.04 15.63 10.98
CA ALA A 182 -5.12 16.05 12.02
C ALA A 182 -5.32 15.23 13.29
N ASN A 183 -6.57 14.93 13.64
CA ASN A 183 -6.86 14.07 14.78
C ASN A 183 -6.46 12.61 14.51
N VAL A 184 -6.65 12.10 13.30
CA VAL A 184 -6.19 10.75 12.92
C VAL A 184 -4.66 10.65 13.03
N GLU A 185 -3.92 11.60 12.46
CA GLU A 185 -2.46 11.62 12.53
C GLU A 185 -1.98 11.69 13.99
N LYS A 186 -2.59 12.58 14.79
CA LYS A 186 -2.29 12.70 16.21
C LYS A 186 -2.58 11.42 16.98
N ALA A 187 -3.69 10.74 16.71
CA ALA A 187 -4.05 9.49 17.38
C ALA A 187 -3.11 8.34 17.04
N ILE A 188 -2.54 8.32 15.84
CA ILE A 188 -1.54 7.31 15.45
C ILE A 188 -0.18 7.63 16.08
N LEU A 189 0.27 8.89 15.99
CA LEU A 189 1.56 9.29 16.53
C LEU A 189 1.61 9.25 18.07
N ASN A 190 0.50 9.54 18.75
CA ASN A 190 0.44 9.61 20.21
C ASN A 190 0.10 8.28 20.92
N LYS A 191 0.03 7.14 20.20
CA LYS A 191 -0.14 5.80 20.84
C LYS A 191 1.14 5.33 21.58
N GLU A 192 1.98 6.26 22.02
CA GLU A 192 3.21 6.06 22.81
C GLU A 192 2.94 5.50 24.21
#